data_AF-M2STY5-F1
#
_entry.id   AF-M2STY5-F1
#
_cell.length_a   1.000
_cell.length_b   1.000
_cell.length_c   1.000
_cell.angle_alpha   90.00
_cell.angle_beta   90.00
_cell.angle_gamma   90.00
#
_symmetry.space_group_name_H-M   'P 1'
#
loop_
_entity.id
_entity.type
_entity.pdbx_description
1 polymer ?
#
loop_
_entity_poly.entity_id
_entity_poly.type
_entity_poly.pdbx_seq_one_letter_code
_entity_poly.pdbx_strand_id
1 'polypeptide(L)'
;MSSTQRITTAEKEKYIQALRAHQVNTIVELRRIEKAFAVLGTSDCSEAMTSAWSYYVDSHSLLTELRGLTRNYPFSSDCLDEAKRRVYTDPASNRSWNLCWLVLSKIQADQLIPYYARYQASQPAMWAGHAPTAEQVTQLTEAFVNEWNWAVAQMLRHWTQPPAR
;
A
#
# COMPACT_ATOMS: atom_id res chain seq x y z
N MET A 1 30.01 9.32 -1.80
CA MET A 1 29.71 10.02 -0.53
C MET A 1 28.46 10.85 -0.78
N SER A 2 27.28 10.39 -0.32
CA SER A 2 26.03 11.14 -0.53
C SER A 2 25.87 12.12 0.62
N SER A 3 25.96 13.42 0.32
CA SER A 3 25.66 14.49 1.26
C SER A 3 24.22 14.34 1.75
N THR A 4 24.04 13.95 3.02
CA THR A 4 22.75 13.97 3.70
C THR A 4 22.36 15.43 3.90
N GLN A 5 21.68 16.01 2.91
CA GLN A 5 21.20 17.38 2.97
C GLN A 5 20.16 17.44 4.11
N ARG A 6 20.52 18.10 5.21
CA ARG A 6 19.59 18.34 6.32
C ARG A 6 18.54 19.32 5.84
N ILE A 7 17.27 18.95 5.95
CA ILE A 7 16.16 19.85 5.63
C ILE A 7 16.13 21.02 6.63
N THR A 8 15.82 22.20 6.14
CA THR A 8 15.67 23.41 6.96
C THR A 8 14.36 23.37 7.76
N THR A 9 14.26 24.17 8.82
CA THR A 9 13.03 24.31 9.61
C THR A 9 11.84 24.78 8.75
N ALA A 10 12.08 25.69 7.79
CA ALA A 10 11.05 26.16 6.88
C ALA A 10 10.56 25.06 5.91
N GLU A 11 11.44 24.19 5.43
CA GLU A 11 11.05 23.03 4.61
C GLU A 11 10.27 22.00 5.42
N LYS A 12 10.67 21.77 6.67
CA LYS A 12 9.95 20.91 7.61
C LYS A 12 8.50 21.39 7.82
N GLU A 13 8.30 22.68 8.10
CA GLU A 13 6.96 23.26 8.26
C GLU A 13 6.11 23.12 7.00
N LYS A 14 6.70 23.37 5.82
CA LYS A 14 6.02 23.16 4.53
C LYS A 14 5.59 21.71 4.34
N TYR A 15 6.44 20.74 4.66
CA TYR A 15 6.06 19.33 4.59
C TYR A 15 4.94 18.97 5.56
N ILE A 16 5.00 19.44 6.82
CA ILE A 16 3.92 19.21 7.79
C ILE A 16 2.60 19.80 7.28
N GLN A 17 2.62 21.01 6.72
CA GLN A 17 1.43 21.63 6.16
C GLN A 17 0.88 20.83 4.96
N ALA A 18 1.73 20.41 4.03
CA ALA A 18 1.32 19.62 2.87
C ALA A 18 0.71 18.26 3.26
N LEU A 19 1.30 17.58 4.27
CA LEU A 19 0.78 16.32 4.80
C LEU A 19 -0.60 16.50 5.45
N ARG A 20 -0.76 17.53 6.30
CA ARG A 20 -2.03 17.85 6.96
C ARG A 20 -3.12 18.30 5.97
N ALA A 21 -2.73 18.93 4.87
CA ALA A 21 -3.63 19.33 3.79
C ALA A 21 -3.92 18.18 2.81
N HIS A 22 -3.38 16.97 3.05
CA HIS A 22 -3.53 15.80 2.17
C HIS A 22 -3.13 16.05 0.71
N GLN A 23 -2.19 16.96 0.49
CA GLN A 23 -1.70 17.31 -0.85
C GLN A 23 -0.69 16.30 -1.39
N VAL A 24 -0.18 15.41 -0.54
CA VAL A 24 0.77 14.35 -0.89
C VAL A 24 0.01 13.04 -0.99
N ASN A 25 -0.16 12.53 -2.21
CA ASN A 25 -1.02 11.38 -2.51
C ASN A 25 -0.29 10.22 -3.20
N THR A 26 1.05 10.30 -3.32
CA THR A 26 1.86 9.21 -3.88
C THR A 26 2.76 8.56 -2.82
N ILE A 27 2.96 7.25 -2.93
CA ILE A 27 3.89 6.50 -2.06
C ILE A 27 5.31 7.07 -2.13
N VAL A 28 5.76 7.49 -3.32
CA VAL A 28 7.11 8.01 -3.54
C VAL A 28 7.33 9.31 -2.76
N GLU A 29 6.37 10.24 -2.82
CA GLU A 29 6.49 11.52 -2.11
C GLU A 29 6.36 11.34 -0.59
N LEU A 30 5.42 10.52 -0.13
CA LEU A 30 5.30 10.21 1.30
C LEU A 30 6.60 9.59 1.85
N ARG A 31 7.21 8.66 1.11
CA ARG A 31 8.50 8.06 1.49
C ARG A 31 9.66 9.06 1.45
N ARG A 32 9.65 10.00 0.50
CA ARG A 32 10.65 11.07 0.44
C ARG A 32 10.59 11.94 1.68
N ILE A 33 9.38 12.36 2.09
CA ILE A 33 9.19 13.19 3.28
C ILE A 33 9.53 12.40 4.55
N GLU A 34 9.14 11.13 4.63
CA GLU A 34 9.48 10.25 5.75
C GLU A 34 11.00 10.15 5.96
N LYS A 35 11.77 9.90 4.90
CA LYS A 35 13.23 9.85 4.98
C LYS A 35 13.82 11.19 5.42
N ALA A 36 13.24 12.31 4.98
CA ALA A 36 13.68 13.64 5.39
C ALA A 36 13.42 13.89 6.88
N PHE A 37 12.27 13.48 7.41
CA PHE A 37 11.96 13.57 8.83
C PHE A 37 12.81 12.64 9.70
N ALA A 38 13.13 11.43 9.21
CA ALA A 38 14.01 10.51 9.94
C ALA A 38 15.41 11.09 10.22
N VAL A 39 15.91 11.96 9.33
CA VAL A 39 17.20 12.67 9.53
C VAL A 39 17.12 13.73 10.63
N LEU A 40 15.94 14.34 10.85
CA LEU A 40 15.74 15.35 11.89
C LEU A 40 15.63 14.75 13.30
N GLY A 41 15.09 13.53 13.42
CA GLY A 41 14.93 12.85 14.71
C GLY A 41 13.94 13.51 15.66
N THR A 42 13.05 14.38 15.17
CA THR A 42 12.08 15.10 16.00
C THR A 42 10.71 14.43 15.99
N SER A 43 10.09 14.29 17.18
CA SER A 43 8.80 13.61 17.37
C SER A 43 7.59 14.40 16.86
N ASP A 44 7.74 15.70 16.63
CA ASP A 44 6.70 16.62 16.17
C ASP A 44 6.18 16.32 14.74
N CYS A 45 6.91 15.52 13.98
CA CYS A 45 6.53 15.11 12.62
C CYS A 45 5.73 13.80 12.59
N SER A 46 5.76 13.01 13.67
CA SER A 46 5.21 11.66 13.70
C SER A 46 3.70 11.63 13.51
N GLU A 47 2.99 12.58 14.11
CA GLU A 47 1.52 12.68 13.99
C GLU A 47 1.09 13.00 12.55
N ALA A 48 1.69 14.05 11.96
CA ALA A 48 1.37 14.46 10.59
C ALA A 48 1.69 13.34 9.57
N MET A 49 2.80 12.64 9.78
CA MET A 49 3.20 11.53 8.94
C MET A 49 2.24 10.32 9.10
N THR A 50 1.89 9.96 10.33
CA THR A 50 0.94 8.86 10.60
C THR A 50 -0.42 9.15 9.96
N SER A 51 -0.94 10.36 10.14
CA SER A 51 -2.21 10.80 9.56
C SER A 51 -2.18 10.74 8.02
N ALA A 52 -1.09 11.18 7.39
CA ALA A 52 -0.95 11.13 5.94
C ALA A 52 -0.93 9.71 5.38
N TRP A 53 -0.26 8.76 6.06
CA TRP A 53 -0.30 7.35 5.64
C TRP A 53 -1.68 6.73 5.79
N SER A 54 -2.39 7.04 6.88
CA SER A 54 -3.78 6.60 7.05
C SER A 54 -4.65 7.14 5.92
N TYR A 55 -4.55 8.44 5.64
CA TYR A 55 -5.30 9.05 4.54
C TYR A 55 -4.96 8.41 3.19
N TYR A 56 -3.69 8.18 2.87
CA TYR A 56 -3.28 7.55 1.61
C TYR A 56 -3.88 6.15 1.40
N VAL A 57 -4.01 5.37 2.48
CA VAL A 57 -4.61 4.03 2.45
C VAL A 57 -6.14 4.09 2.36
N ASP A 58 -6.77 5.00 3.11
CA ASP A 58 -8.23 5.08 3.24
C ASP A 58 -8.89 5.86 2.08
N SER A 59 -8.18 6.80 1.46
CA SER A 59 -8.67 7.67 0.36
C SER A 59 -8.58 7.05 -1.05
N HIS A 60 -8.41 5.73 -1.17
CA HIS A 60 -8.20 5.01 -2.43
C HIS A 60 -6.89 5.32 -3.20
N SER A 61 -6.01 6.17 -2.67
CA SER A 61 -4.73 6.49 -3.33
C SER A 61 -3.88 5.23 -3.51
N LEU A 62 -3.75 4.40 -2.46
CA LEU A 62 -3.06 3.11 -2.54
C LEU A 62 -3.66 2.15 -3.59
N LEU A 63 -4.99 2.03 -3.64
CA LEU A 63 -5.65 1.18 -4.62
C LEU A 63 -5.41 1.66 -6.05
N THR A 64 -5.42 2.98 -6.24
CA THR A 64 -5.17 3.62 -7.53
C THR A 64 -3.76 3.32 -8.02
N GLU A 65 -2.74 3.44 -7.15
CA GLU A 65 -1.36 3.10 -7.51
C GLU A 65 -1.19 1.60 -7.80
N LEU A 66 -1.79 0.71 -6.99
CA LEU A 66 -1.77 -0.73 -7.25
C LEU A 66 -2.41 -1.07 -8.60
N ARG A 67 -3.51 -0.43 -8.98
CA ARG A 67 -4.15 -0.57 -10.29
C ARG A 67 -3.32 0.04 -11.43
N GLY A 68 -2.56 1.09 -11.15
CA GLY A 68 -1.58 1.65 -12.09
C GLY A 68 -0.45 0.68 -12.44
N LEU A 69 -0.10 -0.21 -11.51
CA LEU A 69 0.86 -1.31 -11.69
C LEU A 69 0.21 -2.56 -12.32
N THR A 70 -1.04 -2.85 -11.98
CA THR A 70 -1.76 -4.07 -12.43
C THR A 70 -2.69 -3.78 -13.61
N ARG A 71 -2.13 -3.31 -14.72
CA ARG A 71 -2.94 -2.79 -15.86
C ARG A 71 -3.66 -3.90 -16.63
N ASN A 72 -3.09 -5.10 -16.68
CA ASN A 72 -3.71 -6.22 -17.40
C ASN A 72 -4.83 -6.83 -16.58
N TYR A 73 -4.62 -6.89 -15.26
CA TYR A 73 -5.51 -7.52 -14.31
C TYR A 73 -5.66 -6.63 -13.06
N PRO A 74 -6.57 -5.63 -13.09
CA PRO A 74 -6.68 -4.63 -12.02
C PRO A 74 -6.78 -5.22 -10.62
N PHE A 75 -5.97 -4.71 -9.69
CA PHE A 75 -5.93 -5.15 -8.30
C PHE A 75 -7.31 -5.06 -7.63
N SER A 76 -7.66 -6.12 -6.89
CA SER A 76 -8.93 -6.27 -6.19
C SER A 76 -9.05 -5.29 -5.02
N SER A 77 -10.15 -4.54 -4.98
CA SER A 77 -10.52 -3.75 -3.79
C SER A 77 -10.78 -4.64 -2.58
N ASP A 78 -11.44 -5.78 -2.77
CA ASP A 78 -11.80 -6.70 -1.69
C ASP A 78 -10.56 -7.28 -1.01
N CYS A 79 -9.51 -7.59 -1.79
CA CYS A 79 -8.23 -8.03 -1.24
C CYS A 79 -7.59 -6.95 -0.36
N LEU A 80 -7.66 -5.69 -0.79
CA LEU A 80 -7.08 -4.57 -0.06
C LEU A 80 -7.88 -4.26 1.22
N ASP A 81 -9.21 -4.25 1.12
CA ASP A 81 -10.08 -3.95 2.26
C ASP A 81 -10.05 -5.05 3.32
N GLU A 82 -9.92 -6.31 2.94
CA GLU A 82 -9.68 -7.40 3.89
C GLU A 82 -8.34 -7.23 4.60
N ALA A 83 -7.28 -6.84 3.90
CA ALA A 83 -5.99 -6.55 4.52
C ALA A 83 -6.08 -5.40 5.53
N LYS A 84 -6.76 -4.31 5.18
CA LYS A 84 -7.03 -3.20 6.11
C LYS A 84 -7.76 -3.69 7.35
N ARG A 85 -8.85 -4.43 7.16
CA ARG A 85 -9.65 -4.99 8.27
C ARG A 85 -8.78 -5.83 9.20
N ARG A 86 -7.96 -6.74 8.65
CA ARG A 86 -7.06 -7.58 9.44
C ARG A 86 -6.03 -6.78 10.21
N VAL A 87 -5.46 -5.74 9.61
CA VAL A 87 -4.55 -4.82 10.31
C VAL A 87 -5.25 -4.14 11.48
N TYR A 88 -6.45 -3.58 11.29
CA TYR A 88 -7.19 -2.94 12.39
C TYR A 88 -7.61 -3.89 13.51
N THR A 89 -7.89 -5.15 13.19
CA THR A 89 -8.29 -6.16 14.20
C THR A 89 -7.12 -6.86 14.88
N ASP A 90 -5.90 -6.74 14.35
CA ASP A 90 -4.72 -7.41 14.90
C ASP A 90 -4.12 -6.58 16.06
N PRO A 91 -4.13 -7.09 17.30
CA PRO A 91 -3.56 -6.40 18.46
C PRO A 91 -2.06 -6.11 18.31
N ALA A 92 -1.36 -6.88 17.46
CA ALA A 92 0.05 -6.70 17.16
C ALA A 92 0.32 -5.64 16.07
N SER A 93 -0.70 -5.11 15.40
CA SER A 93 -0.55 -4.03 14.39
C SER A 93 -0.05 -2.71 14.97
N ASN A 94 -0.03 -2.55 16.30
CA ASN A 94 0.58 -1.41 17.00
C ASN A 94 2.13 -1.33 16.85
N ARG A 95 2.76 -2.25 16.11
CA ARG A 95 4.23 -2.30 15.92
C ARG A 95 4.77 -1.29 14.89
N SER A 96 3.93 -0.74 14.02
CA SER A 96 4.32 0.29 13.07
C SER A 96 3.31 1.42 13.03
N TRP A 97 3.82 2.63 12.85
CA TRP A 97 3.00 3.81 12.59
C TRP A 97 2.64 3.94 11.10
N ASN A 98 3.22 3.11 10.23
CA ASN A 98 3.03 3.17 8.79
C ASN A 98 1.94 2.17 8.34
N LEU A 99 0.69 2.66 8.25
CA LEU A 99 -0.45 1.84 7.87
C LEU A 99 -0.29 1.19 6.48
N CYS A 100 0.27 1.91 5.50
CA CYS A 100 0.46 1.40 4.15
C CYS A 100 1.37 0.17 4.14
N TRP A 101 2.52 0.24 4.81
CA TRP A 101 3.42 -0.89 4.93
C TRP A 101 2.76 -2.07 5.66
N LEU A 102 2.01 -1.82 6.74
CA LEU A 102 1.28 -2.87 7.47
C LEU A 102 0.27 -3.59 6.57
N VAL A 103 -0.52 -2.85 5.80
CA VAL A 103 -1.52 -3.40 4.88
C VAL A 103 -0.86 -4.25 3.79
N LEU A 104 0.17 -3.71 3.12
CA LEU A 104 0.89 -4.45 2.07
C LEU A 104 1.57 -5.71 2.63
N SER A 105 2.16 -5.62 3.81
CA SER A 105 2.80 -6.76 4.48
C SER A 105 1.77 -7.79 4.90
N LYS A 106 0.58 -7.37 5.35
CA LYS A 106 -0.52 -8.27 5.71
C LYS A 106 -1.05 -9.03 4.50
N ILE A 107 -1.16 -8.38 3.34
CA ILE A 107 -1.52 -9.05 2.07
C ILE A 107 -0.58 -10.22 1.77
N GLN A 108 0.74 -10.01 1.92
CA GLN A 108 1.74 -11.06 1.68
C GLN A 108 1.75 -12.12 2.79
N ALA A 109 1.79 -11.71 4.05
CA ALA A 109 1.92 -12.63 5.19
C ALA A 109 0.74 -13.58 5.29
N ASP A 110 -0.47 -13.07 5.05
CA ASP A 110 -1.71 -13.85 5.16
C ASP A 110 -2.09 -14.56 3.85
N GLN A 111 -1.27 -14.43 2.80
CA GLN A 111 -1.51 -15.03 1.48
C GLN A 111 -2.92 -14.71 0.94
N LEU A 112 -3.32 -13.43 0.98
CA LEU A 112 -4.66 -13.01 0.56
C LEU A 112 -4.86 -13.12 -0.97
N ILE A 113 -3.80 -12.84 -1.74
CA ILE A 113 -3.85 -12.76 -3.20
C ILE A 113 -4.43 -14.03 -3.85
N PRO A 114 -3.94 -15.26 -3.56
CA PRO A 114 -4.51 -16.48 -4.16
C PRO A 114 -6.02 -16.63 -3.98
N TYR A 115 -6.54 -16.31 -2.79
CA TYR A 115 -7.98 -16.40 -2.52
C TYR A 115 -8.76 -15.39 -3.34
N TYR A 116 -8.40 -14.10 -3.28
CA TYR A 116 -9.12 -13.03 -3.97
C TYR A 116 -8.96 -13.09 -5.49
N ALA A 117 -7.81 -13.55 -5.98
CA ALA A 117 -7.57 -13.81 -7.40
C ALA A 117 -8.54 -14.86 -7.92
N ARG A 118 -8.70 -15.98 -7.19
CA ARG A 118 -9.65 -17.03 -7.55
C ARG A 118 -11.09 -16.55 -7.48
N TYR A 119 -11.44 -15.85 -6.40
CA TYR A 119 -12.76 -15.27 -6.23
C TYR A 119 -13.11 -14.33 -7.39
N GLN A 120 -12.21 -13.43 -7.77
CA GLN A 120 -12.41 -12.52 -8.90
C GLN A 120 -12.48 -13.27 -10.23
N ALA A 121 -11.59 -14.24 -10.46
CA ALA A 121 -11.61 -15.08 -11.66
C ALA A 121 -12.89 -15.92 -11.79
N SER A 122 -13.56 -16.27 -10.70
CA SER A 122 -14.84 -16.99 -10.75
C SER A 122 -16.05 -16.11 -11.04
N GLN A 123 -15.92 -14.77 -11.00
CA GLN A 123 -17.05 -13.88 -11.22
C GLN A 123 -17.50 -13.96 -12.68
N PRO A 124 -18.80 -14.17 -12.98
CA PRO A 124 -19.30 -14.17 -14.36
C PRO A 124 -18.99 -12.88 -15.12
N ALA A 125 -18.85 -11.75 -14.42
CA ALA A 125 -18.47 -10.47 -15.02
C ALA A 125 -17.11 -10.52 -15.74
N MET A 126 -16.18 -11.39 -15.32
CA MET A 126 -14.89 -11.60 -16.01
C MET A 126 -15.04 -12.35 -17.34
N TRP A 127 -16.20 -12.97 -17.55
CA TRP A 127 -16.49 -13.86 -18.68
C TRP A 127 -17.70 -13.36 -19.50
N ALA A 128 -17.90 -12.05 -19.53
CA ALA A 128 -19.02 -11.40 -20.22
C ALA A 128 -20.40 -11.99 -19.80
N GLY A 129 -20.56 -12.35 -18.53
CA GLY A 129 -21.78 -12.92 -17.95
C GLY A 129 -21.91 -14.44 -18.04
N HIS A 130 -20.94 -15.14 -18.65
CA HIS A 130 -20.97 -16.59 -18.77
C HIS A 130 -20.40 -17.27 -17.53
N ALA A 131 -20.84 -18.51 -17.28
CA ALA A 131 -20.23 -19.37 -16.26
C ALA A 131 -18.91 -19.95 -16.81
N PRO A 132 -17.76 -19.65 -16.20
CA PRO A 132 -16.49 -20.21 -16.63
C PRO A 132 -16.34 -21.67 -16.22
N THR A 133 -15.53 -22.40 -16.99
CA THR A 133 -15.05 -23.72 -16.58
C THR A 133 -14.03 -23.62 -15.44
N ALA A 134 -13.83 -24.71 -14.70
CA ALA A 134 -12.81 -24.75 -13.64
C ALA A 134 -11.40 -24.45 -14.17
N GLU A 135 -11.07 -24.91 -15.37
CA GLU A 135 -9.78 -24.67 -16.01
C GLU A 135 -9.57 -23.18 -16.35
N GLN A 136 -10.59 -22.54 -16.94
CA GLN A 136 -10.57 -21.11 -17.23
C GLN A 136 -10.38 -20.26 -15.97
N VAL A 137 -11.07 -20.60 -14.87
CA VAL A 137 -10.89 -19.94 -13.58
C VAL A 137 -9.45 -20.11 -13.10
N THR A 138 -8.88 -21.31 -13.17
CA THR A 138 -7.49 -21.56 -12.75
C THR A 138 -6.50 -20.72 -13.56
N GLN A 139 -6.59 -20.73 -14.89
CA GLN A 139 -5.68 -19.97 -15.76
C GLN A 139 -5.75 -18.46 -15.47
N LEU A 140 -6.95 -17.91 -15.31
CA LEU A 140 -7.12 -16.49 -14.99
C LEU A 140 -6.66 -16.16 -13.56
N THR A 141 -6.87 -17.08 -12.61
CA THR A 141 -6.35 -16.97 -11.24
C THR A 141 -4.83 -16.85 -11.23
N GLU A 142 -4.12 -17.70 -11.98
CA GLU A 142 -2.66 -17.66 -12.08
C GLU A 142 -2.17 -16.32 -12.64
N ALA A 143 -2.86 -15.79 -13.67
CA ALA A 143 -2.54 -14.48 -14.24
C ALA A 143 -2.71 -13.34 -13.22
N PHE A 144 -3.83 -13.32 -12.47
CA PHE A 144 -4.04 -12.40 -11.36
C PHE A 144 -2.95 -12.52 -10.30
N VAL A 145 -2.68 -13.73 -9.82
CA VAL A 145 -1.70 -14.02 -8.76
C VAL A 145 -0.33 -13.49 -9.16
N ASN A 146 0.10 -13.72 -10.40
CA ASN A 146 1.40 -13.26 -10.89
C ASN A 146 1.51 -11.73 -10.87
N GLU A 147 0.55 -11.02 -11.48
CA GLU A 147 0.63 -9.55 -11.59
C GLU A 147 0.44 -8.87 -10.22
N TRP A 148 -0.48 -9.37 -9.40
CA TRP A 148 -0.77 -8.80 -8.07
C TRP A 148 0.39 -8.99 -7.10
N ASN A 149 1.02 -10.17 -7.08
CA ASN A 149 2.22 -10.38 -6.27
C ASN A 149 3.37 -9.48 -6.71
N TRP A 150 3.57 -9.34 -8.02
CA TRP A 150 4.57 -8.42 -8.56
C TRP A 150 4.30 -6.97 -8.10
N ALA A 151 3.07 -6.49 -8.21
CA ALA A 151 2.71 -5.13 -7.83
C ALA A 151 2.89 -4.86 -6.33
N VAL A 152 2.41 -5.76 -5.47
CA VAL A 152 2.60 -5.65 -4.00
C VAL A 152 4.10 -5.68 -3.65
N ALA A 153 4.87 -6.54 -4.30
CA ALA A 153 6.32 -6.57 -4.12
C ALA A 153 7.00 -5.26 -4.59
N GLN A 154 6.56 -4.65 -5.70
CA GLN A 154 7.07 -3.34 -6.11
C GLN A 154 6.77 -2.25 -5.08
N MET A 155 5.55 -2.20 -4.55
CA MET A 155 5.18 -1.23 -3.52
C MET A 155 6.00 -1.42 -2.24
N LEU A 156 6.22 -2.65 -1.79
CA LEU A 156 7.01 -2.93 -0.59
C LEU A 156 8.49 -2.57 -0.72
N ARG A 157 9.06 -2.58 -1.94
CA ARG A 157 10.46 -2.18 -2.18
C ARG A 157 10.77 -0.72 -1.81
N HIS A 158 9.75 0.13 -1.62
CA HIS A 158 9.94 1.48 -1.10
C HIS A 158 10.49 1.51 0.35
N TRP A 159 10.40 0.40 1.08
CA TRP A 159 11.00 0.20 2.40
C TRP A 159 12.13 -0.83 2.30
N THR A 160 13.37 -0.39 2.45
CA THR A 160 14.55 -1.28 2.52
C THR A 160 14.59 -2.08 3.83
N GLN A 161 13.98 -1.54 4.88
CA GLN A 161 13.76 -2.18 6.17
C GLN A 161 12.33 -1.88 6.61
N PRO A 162 11.66 -2.80 7.35
CA PRO A 162 10.38 -2.53 7.95
C PRO A 162 10.41 -1.20 8.72
N PRO A 163 9.43 -0.29 8.51
CA PRO A 163 9.24 0.89 9.36
C PRO A 163 8.67 0.45 10.71
N ALA A 164 9.42 -0.37 11.44
CA ALA A 164 9.10 -0.81 12.79
C ALA A 164 9.51 0.28 13.79
N ARG A 165 8.84 0.31 14.94
CA ARG A 165 9.29 1.07 16.11
C ARG A 165 10.54 0.45 16.73
#